data_AF-A0A0P4VZ87-F1
#
_entry.id   AF-A0A0P4VZ87-F1
#
_cell.length_a   1.000
_cell.length_b   1.000
_cell.length_c   1.000
_cell.angle_alpha   90.00
_cell.angle_beta   90.00
_cell.angle_gamma   90.00
#
_symmetry.space_group_name_H-M   'P 1'
#
loop_
_entity.id
_entity.type
_entity.pdbx_description
1 polymer ?
#
loop_
_entity_poly.entity_id
_entity_poly.type
_entity_poly.pdbx_seq_one_letter_code
_entity_poly.pdbx_strand_id
1 'polypeptide(L)'
;MTAFDDTLQRPRTLPCGHTFCTPCVNRLTERGQVMCATCRLGHPVPEAGQFPINFTLEAFITRGSDSDAGSTSSSPRMARRAKGGVKGRGSLGRKIRSMLQEQEAKVVAALDACQKVQSQLAQYQRTLAGWGSHQQQLEDRLQSVINDSKSARVLVRQEEVQVAVKKEEVQQEEQRLHGVLDVLRRVATEEEAGVAVVDVVRCTHDAEEILEECRVMLPDVHTVTAARRVSGSLGA
;
A
#
# COMPACT_ATOMS: atom_id res chain seq x y z
N MET A 1 -29.18 -14.02 -30.34
CA MET A 1 -27.89 -13.30 -30.21
C MET A 1 -27.94 -12.58 -28.89
N THR A 2 -27.27 -13.12 -27.86
CA THR A 2 -27.27 -12.52 -26.51
C THR A 2 -26.48 -11.22 -26.55
N ALA A 3 -27.06 -10.14 -26.02
CA ALA A 3 -26.43 -8.83 -25.92
C ALA A 3 -25.04 -8.95 -25.26
N PHE A 4 -24.08 -8.18 -25.78
CA PHE A 4 -22.73 -8.11 -25.24
C PHE A 4 -22.80 -7.42 -23.87
N ASP A 5 -22.59 -8.19 -22.80
CA ASP A 5 -22.53 -7.67 -21.43
C ASP A 5 -21.08 -7.31 -21.10
N ASP A 6 -20.77 -6.01 -21.14
CA ASP A 6 -19.46 -5.43 -20.83
C ASP A 6 -18.95 -5.83 -19.44
N THR A 7 -19.84 -6.12 -18.49
CA THR A 7 -19.46 -6.46 -17.11
C THR A 7 -18.98 -7.90 -16.96
N LEU A 8 -19.45 -8.80 -17.84
CA LEU A 8 -19.11 -10.23 -17.81
C LEU A 8 -17.90 -10.58 -18.69
N GLN A 9 -17.51 -9.71 -19.63
CA GLN A 9 -16.43 -9.97 -20.59
C GLN A 9 -15.09 -9.31 -20.26
N ARG A 10 -14.83 -9.04 -18.97
CA ARG A 10 -13.62 -8.34 -18.52
C ARG A 10 -12.34 -9.03 -19.00
N PRO A 11 -11.38 -8.31 -19.62
CA PRO A 11 -10.14 -8.87 -20.15
C PRO A 11 -9.16 -9.22 -19.02
N ARG A 12 -8.54 -10.41 -19.06
CA ARG A 12 -7.61 -10.91 -18.05
C ARG A 12 -6.28 -11.35 -18.67
N THR A 13 -5.18 -10.97 -18.03
CA THR A 13 -3.82 -11.23 -18.52
C THR A 13 -3.24 -12.47 -17.85
N LEU A 14 -2.83 -13.46 -18.65
CA LEU A 14 -2.09 -14.64 -18.18
C LEU A 14 -0.63 -14.26 -17.84
N PRO A 15 0.08 -15.06 -17.02
CA PRO A 15 1.50 -14.82 -16.71
C PRO A 15 2.41 -14.78 -17.95
N CYS A 16 2.00 -15.39 -19.07
CA CYS A 16 2.71 -15.31 -20.34
C CYS A 16 2.49 -13.98 -21.11
N GLY A 17 1.68 -13.04 -20.59
CA GLY A 17 1.39 -11.74 -21.20
C GLY A 17 0.22 -11.72 -22.19
N HIS A 18 -0.37 -12.86 -22.53
CA HIS A 18 -1.55 -12.92 -23.40
C HIS A 18 -2.83 -12.61 -22.62
N THR A 19 -3.74 -11.86 -23.25
CA THR A 19 -4.99 -11.41 -22.63
C THR A 19 -6.21 -12.06 -23.27
N PHE A 20 -7.15 -12.54 -22.45
CA PHE A 20 -8.42 -13.13 -22.90
C PHE A 20 -9.59 -12.67 -22.04
N CYS A 21 -10.82 -12.73 -22.56
CA CYS A 21 -12.01 -12.40 -21.78
C CYS A 21 -12.20 -13.37 -20.59
N THR A 22 -12.81 -12.94 -19.49
CA THR A 22 -13.06 -13.80 -18.31
C THR A 22 -13.76 -15.13 -18.67
N PRO A 23 -14.83 -15.16 -19.50
CA PRO A 23 -15.44 -16.41 -19.97
C PRO A 23 -14.49 -17.26 -20.82
N CYS A 24 -13.60 -16.63 -21.59
CA CYS A 24 -12.62 -17.29 -22.43
C CYS A 24 -11.56 -18.01 -21.57
N VAL A 25 -11.07 -17.36 -20.50
CA VAL A 25 -10.14 -17.98 -19.55
C VAL A 25 -10.80 -19.15 -18.81
N ASN A 26 -12.06 -19.01 -18.39
CA ASN A 26 -12.81 -20.11 -17.78
C ASN A 26 -12.92 -21.32 -18.73
N ARG A 27 -13.14 -21.09 -20.03
CA ARG A 27 -13.17 -22.18 -21.03
C ARG A 27 -11.80 -22.82 -21.29
N LEU A 28 -10.71 -22.11 -21.06
CA LEU A 28 -9.34 -22.62 -21.18
C LEU A 28 -8.84 -23.32 -19.91
N THR A 29 -9.67 -23.35 -18.86
CA THR A 29 -9.34 -24.01 -17.60
C THR A 29 -9.65 -25.49 -17.71
N GLU A 30 -8.62 -26.33 -17.70
CA GLU A 30 -8.73 -27.78 -17.71
C GLU A 30 -7.87 -28.36 -16.59
N ARG A 31 -8.45 -29.25 -15.76
CA ARG A 31 -7.73 -29.98 -14.69
C ARG A 31 -6.92 -29.06 -13.73
N GLY A 32 -7.43 -27.87 -13.43
CA GLY A 32 -6.81 -26.92 -12.50
C GLY A 32 -5.64 -26.11 -13.08
N GLN A 33 -5.49 -26.11 -14.41
CA GLN A 33 -4.53 -25.27 -15.12
C GLN A 33 -5.19 -24.55 -16.29
N VAL A 34 -4.70 -23.35 -16.59
CA VAL A 34 -5.11 -22.61 -17.79
C VAL A 34 -4.01 -22.73 -18.83
N MET A 35 -4.37 -23.28 -20.00
CA MET A 35 -3.48 -23.36 -21.15
C MET A 35 -3.65 -22.14 -22.04
N CYS A 36 -2.59 -21.39 -22.28
CA CYS A 36 -2.64 -20.24 -23.18
C CYS A 36 -2.88 -20.72 -24.63
N ALA A 37 -3.95 -20.26 -25.27
CA ALA A 37 -4.23 -20.61 -26.67
C ALA A 37 -3.16 -20.08 -27.65
N THR A 38 -2.43 -19.02 -27.28
CA THR A 38 -1.44 -18.37 -28.16
C THR A 38 -0.06 -19.00 -28.06
N CYS A 39 0.46 -19.21 -26.85
CA CYS A 39 1.83 -19.74 -26.65
C CYS A 39 1.86 -21.16 -26.07
N ARG A 40 0.71 -21.76 -25.75
CA ARG A 40 0.57 -23.11 -25.17
C ARG A 40 1.28 -23.32 -23.83
N LEU A 41 1.65 -22.23 -23.15
CA LEU A 41 2.18 -22.30 -21.80
C LEU A 41 1.04 -22.55 -20.80
N GLY A 42 1.25 -23.48 -19.87
CA GLY A 42 0.31 -23.81 -18.81
C GLY A 42 0.54 -22.98 -17.55
N HIS A 43 -0.55 -22.53 -16.93
CA HIS A 43 -0.52 -21.72 -15.72
C HIS A 43 -1.34 -22.40 -14.60
N PRO A 44 -0.73 -22.71 -13.44
CA PRO A 44 -1.41 -23.43 -12.35
C PRO A 44 -2.32 -22.49 -11.57
N VAL A 45 -3.59 -22.41 -11.97
CA VAL A 45 -4.60 -21.57 -11.34
C VAL A 45 -5.97 -22.25 -11.49
N PRO A 46 -6.74 -22.45 -10.39
CA PRO A 46 -8.01 -23.15 -10.42
C PRO A 46 -9.17 -22.34 -11.01
N GLU A 47 -9.11 -21.01 -11.02
CA GLU A 47 -10.21 -20.14 -11.47
C GLU A 47 -9.72 -18.91 -12.24
N ALA A 48 -10.45 -18.53 -13.30
CA ALA A 48 -10.13 -17.33 -14.10
C ALA A 48 -10.11 -16.04 -13.28
N GLY A 49 -10.89 -15.98 -12.18
CA GLY A 49 -10.99 -14.82 -11.29
C GLY A 49 -9.66 -14.34 -10.71
N GLN A 50 -8.67 -15.23 -10.65
CA GLN A 50 -7.37 -14.98 -10.01
C GLN A 50 -6.36 -14.32 -10.96
N PHE A 51 -6.62 -14.31 -12.27
CA PHE A 51 -5.76 -13.57 -13.21
C PHE A 51 -6.08 -12.08 -13.19
N PRO A 52 -5.06 -11.19 -13.21
CA PRO A 52 -5.26 -9.75 -13.17
C PRO A 52 -6.06 -9.27 -14.38
N ILE A 53 -6.90 -8.27 -14.13
CA ILE A 53 -7.72 -7.63 -15.17
C ILE A 53 -6.88 -6.61 -15.92
N ASN A 54 -6.98 -6.60 -17.24
CA ASN A 54 -6.29 -5.65 -18.10
C ASN A 54 -7.14 -4.37 -18.24
N PHE A 55 -7.01 -3.48 -17.25
CA PHE A 55 -7.78 -2.23 -17.18
C PHE A 55 -7.56 -1.30 -18.39
N THR A 56 -6.38 -1.36 -19.02
CA THR A 56 -6.10 -0.61 -20.25
C THR A 56 -6.99 -1.08 -21.39
N LEU A 57 -7.08 -2.40 -21.62
CA LEU A 57 -7.96 -2.96 -22.66
C LEU A 57 -9.45 -2.81 -22.32
N GLU A 58 -9.81 -2.93 -21.05
CA GLU A 58 -11.18 -2.66 -20.57
C GLU A 58 -11.62 -1.24 -20.95
N ALA A 59 -10.78 -0.23 -20.68
CA ALA A 59 -11.05 1.16 -21.04
C ALA A 59 -11.17 1.40 -22.56
N PHE A 60 -10.46 0.64 -23.40
CA PHE A 60 -10.59 0.73 -24.86
C PHE A 60 -11.88 0.10 -25.37
N ILE A 61 -12.29 -1.06 -24.81
CA ILE A 61 -13.52 -1.74 -25.19
C ILE A 61 -14.73 -0.86 -24.87
N THR A 62 -14.78 -0.25 -23.68
CA THR A 62 -15.87 0.65 -23.26
C THR A 62 -15.97 1.93 -24.09
N ARG A 63 -14.87 2.39 -24.71
CA ARG A 63 -14.89 3.58 -25.60
C ARG A 63 -15.32 3.26 -27.02
N GLY A 64 -15.16 2.01 -27.46
CA GLY A 64 -15.49 1.56 -28.82
C GLY A 64 -16.98 1.28 -29.03
N SER A 65 -17.76 1.11 -27.98
CA SER A 65 -19.22 0.92 -28.02
C SER A 65 -20.01 2.21 -28.30
N ASP A 66 -19.35 3.38 -28.26
CA ASP A 66 -19.99 4.71 -28.38
C ASP A 66 -19.78 5.41 -29.74
N SER A 67 -19.41 4.70 -30.82
CA SER A 67 -19.14 5.35 -32.12
C SER A 67 -19.91 4.73 -33.29
N ASP A 68 -20.98 5.41 -33.71
CA ASP A 68 -21.73 5.17 -34.95
C ASP A 68 -21.60 6.40 -35.89
N ALA A 69 -21.53 6.11 -37.20
CA ALA A 69 -21.57 7.00 -38.39
C ALA A 69 -20.49 8.10 -38.54
N GLY A 70 -19.79 8.26 -39.67
CA GLY A 70 -19.90 7.65 -40.98
C GLY A 70 -18.95 8.33 -41.97
N SER A 71 -18.26 7.52 -42.75
CA SER A 71 -17.55 7.89 -43.97
C SER A 71 -18.54 8.43 -45.03
N THR A 72 -18.14 9.39 -45.86
CA THR A 72 -18.24 9.26 -47.34
C THR A 72 -17.60 10.44 -48.07
N SER A 73 -16.79 10.07 -49.06
CA SER A 73 -16.26 10.84 -50.17
C SER A 73 -17.33 11.31 -51.16
N SER A 74 -17.13 12.45 -51.83
CA SER A 74 -17.06 12.52 -53.32
C SER A 74 -17.01 13.97 -53.85
N SER A 75 -16.09 14.19 -54.80
CA SER A 75 -16.11 15.32 -55.74
C SER A 75 -17.14 15.08 -56.86
N PRO A 76 -17.61 16.14 -57.54
CA PRO A 76 -17.39 16.19 -58.99
C PRO A 76 -16.98 17.57 -59.55
N ARG A 77 -16.33 17.51 -60.73
CA ARG A 77 -15.93 18.61 -61.61
C ARG A 77 -17.12 19.17 -62.41
N MET A 78 -17.12 20.48 -62.72
CA MET A 78 -17.03 21.07 -64.10
C MET A 78 -17.69 22.46 -64.24
N ALA A 79 -17.04 23.26 -65.10
CA ALA A 79 -17.59 24.23 -66.06
C ALA A 79 -17.84 25.71 -65.66
N ARG A 80 -16.95 26.54 -66.23
CA ARG A 80 -17.20 27.68 -67.16
C ARG A 80 -17.11 29.12 -66.65
N ARG A 81 -16.26 29.84 -67.40
CA ARG A 81 -16.06 31.30 -67.49
C ARG A 81 -17.37 32.09 -67.61
N ALA A 82 -17.43 33.22 -66.91
CA ALA A 82 -17.98 34.46 -67.44
C ALA A 82 -17.17 35.64 -66.87
N LYS A 83 -16.68 36.50 -67.78
CA LYS A 83 -16.10 37.81 -67.44
C LYS A 83 -17.22 38.76 -67.03
N GLY A 84 -16.95 39.68 -66.11
CA GLY A 84 -17.70 40.93 -66.03
C GLY A 84 -17.68 41.61 -64.67
N GLY A 85 -17.32 42.89 -64.67
CA GLY A 85 -17.95 43.89 -63.79
C GLY A 85 -17.34 44.06 -62.41
N VAL A 86 -16.48 45.07 -62.30
CA VAL A 86 -15.99 45.64 -61.04
C VAL A 86 -17.09 46.47 -60.36
N LYS A 87 -17.09 46.42 -59.02
CA LYS A 87 -17.71 47.33 -58.01
C LYS A 87 -19.20 47.13 -57.69
N GLY A 88 -19.40 46.45 -56.56
CA GLY A 88 -20.49 46.68 -55.63
C GLY A 88 -20.14 45.98 -54.32
N ARG A 89 -20.25 46.66 -53.16
CA ARG A 89 -20.29 46.00 -51.85
C ARG A 89 -21.56 45.13 -51.81
N GLY A 90 -21.49 43.96 -52.42
CA GLY A 90 -22.59 43.02 -52.51
C GLY A 90 -22.83 42.41 -51.14
N SER A 91 -23.98 42.71 -50.56
CA SER A 91 -24.52 41.93 -49.43
C SER A 91 -24.43 40.45 -49.78
N LEU A 92 -23.74 39.65 -48.95
CA LEU A 92 -23.62 38.20 -49.12
C LEU A 92 -25.01 37.60 -49.43
N GLY A 93 -25.11 36.63 -50.34
CA GLY A 93 -26.40 35.98 -50.59
C GLY A 93 -26.96 35.35 -49.31
N ARG A 94 -28.30 35.37 -49.12
CA ARG A 94 -28.96 34.75 -47.94
C ARG A 94 -28.47 33.32 -47.66
N LYS A 95 -28.20 32.54 -48.71
CA LYS A 95 -27.69 31.17 -48.62
C LYS A 95 -26.27 31.08 -48.06
N ILE A 96 -25.38 32.00 -48.43
CA ILE A 96 -24.00 32.04 -47.91
C ILE A 96 -24.03 32.43 -46.42
N ARG A 97 -24.87 33.41 -46.04
CA ARG A 97 -25.07 33.76 -44.62
C ARG A 97 -25.59 32.59 -43.79
N SER A 98 -26.59 31.87 -44.30
CA SER A 98 -27.14 30.68 -43.62
C SER A 98 -26.09 29.57 -43.44
N MET A 99 -25.27 29.30 -44.46
CA MET A 99 -24.16 28.34 -44.31
C MET A 99 -23.11 28.81 -43.29
N LEU A 100 -22.77 30.10 -43.29
CA LEU A 100 -21.82 30.64 -42.30
C LEU A 100 -22.37 30.52 -40.87
N GLN A 101 -23.65 30.80 -40.65
CA GLN A 101 -24.30 30.61 -39.35
C GLN A 101 -24.30 29.14 -38.90
N GLU A 102 -24.53 28.21 -39.83
CA GLU A 102 -24.46 26.77 -39.51
C GLU A 102 -23.04 26.33 -39.13
N GLN A 103 -22.03 26.82 -39.85
CA GLN A 103 -20.63 26.52 -39.52
C GLN A 103 -20.21 27.18 -38.21
N GLU A 104 -20.64 28.41 -37.96
CA GLU A 104 -20.44 29.10 -36.67
C GLU A 104 -21.04 28.30 -35.52
N ALA A 105 -22.28 27.82 -35.65
CA ALA A 105 -22.93 26.98 -34.65
C ALA A 105 -22.15 25.67 -34.39
N LYS A 106 -21.61 25.03 -35.43
CA LYS A 106 -20.77 23.82 -35.28
C LYS A 106 -19.47 24.11 -34.54
N VAL A 107 -18.81 25.22 -34.86
CA VAL A 107 -17.57 25.63 -34.18
C VAL A 107 -17.85 25.95 -32.71
N VAL A 108 -18.93 26.68 -32.41
CA VAL A 108 -19.34 26.97 -31.02
C VAL A 108 -19.63 25.69 -30.25
N ALA A 109 -20.38 24.75 -30.83
CA ALA A 109 -20.65 23.46 -30.18
C ALA A 109 -19.38 22.64 -29.92
N ALA A 110 -18.41 22.67 -30.85
CA ALA A 110 -17.12 22.03 -30.67
C ALA A 110 -16.29 22.70 -29.56
N LEU A 111 -16.33 24.04 -29.46
CA LEU A 111 -15.68 24.78 -28.37
C LEU A 111 -16.28 24.42 -27.02
N ASP A 112 -17.62 24.36 -26.91
CA ASP A 112 -18.30 23.95 -25.67
C ASP A 112 -17.94 22.52 -25.26
N ALA A 113 -17.85 21.59 -26.23
CA ALA A 113 -17.41 20.22 -25.98
C ALA A 113 -15.97 20.18 -25.46
N CYS A 114 -15.06 20.93 -26.08
CA CYS A 114 -13.67 21.08 -25.63
C CYS A 114 -13.59 21.64 -24.21
N GLN A 115 -14.37 22.68 -23.89
CA GLN A 115 -14.40 23.28 -22.55
C GLN A 115 -14.90 22.31 -21.48
N LYS A 116 -15.90 21.48 -21.81
CA LYS A 116 -16.38 20.42 -20.91
C LYS A 116 -15.28 19.40 -20.62
N VAL A 117 -14.59 18.91 -21.65
CA VAL A 117 -13.47 17.96 -21.48
C VAL A 117 -12.33 18.61 -20.69
N GLN A 118 -11.98 19.87 -20.96
CA GLN A 118 -10.97 20.59 -20.18
C GLN A 118 -11.33 20.67 -18.70
N SER A 119 -12.61 20.95 -18.39
CA SER A 119 -13.10 21.00 -17.01
C SER A 119 -13.03 19.64 -16.32
N GLN A 120 -13.39 18.57 -17.03
CA GLN A 120 -13.28 17.19 -16.54
C GLN A 120 -11.81 16.79 -16.29
N LEU A 121 -10.91 17.12 -17.21
CA LEU A 121 -9.48 16.86 -17.05
C LEU A 121 -8.91 17.62 -15.84
N ALA A 122 -9.28 18.88 -15.66
CA ALA A 122 -8.87 19.67 -14.49
C ALA A 122 -9.41 19.06 -13.18
N GLN A 123 -10.64 18.56 -13.17
CA GLN A 123 -11.19 17.85 -12.01
C GLN A 123 -10.42 16.56 -11.74
N TYR A 124 -10.16 15.75 -12.76
CA TYR A 124 -9.43 14.51 -12.64
C TYR A 124 -8.00 14.73 -12.13
N GLN A 125 -7.32 15.76 -12.62
CA GLN A 125 -6.00 16.18 -12.14
C GLN A 125 -6.01 16.53 -10.64
N ARG A 126 -7.02 17.28 -10.18
CA ARG A 126 -7.16 17.58 -8.74
C ARG A 126 -7.38 16.33 -7.90
N THR A 127 -8.21 15.40 -8.37
CA THR A 127 -8.46 14.14 -7.66
C THR A 127 -7.21 13.28 -7.58
N LEU A 128 -6.45 13.14 -8.68
CA LEU A 128 -5.18 12.42 -8.69
C LEU A 128 -4.17 13.04 -7.73
N ALA A 129 -4.06 14.37 -7.68
CA ALA A 129 -3.20 15.05 -6.73
C ALA A 129 -3.63 14.74 -5.28
N GLY A 130 -4.93 14.77 -4.99
CA GLY A 130 -5.47 14.42 -3.67
C GLY A 130 -5.17 12.97 -3.27
N TRP A 131 -5.33 12.02 -4.19
CA TRP A 131 -4.95 10.62 -3.94
C TRP A 131 -3.45 10.44 -3.72
N GLY A 132 -2.62 11.14 -4.50
CA GLY A 132 -1.17 11.14 -4.31
C GLY A 132 -0.76 11.66 -2.93
N SER A 133 -1.35 12.77 -2.48
CA SER A 133 -1.09 13.31 -1.13
C SER A 133 -1.56 12.36 -0.03
N HIS A 134 -2.73 11.73 -0.19
CA HIS A 134 -3.23 10.78 0.80
C HIS A 134 -2.35 9.53 0.90
N GLN A 135 -1.91 9.00 -0.24
CA GLN A 135 -0.97 7.88 -0.30
C GLN A 135 0.34 8.22 0.41
N GLN A 136 0.92 9.40 0.13
CA GLN A 136 2.13 9.86 0.81
C GLN A 136 1.94 9.93 2.34
N GLN A 137 0.80 10.45 2.79
CA GLN A 137 0.50 10.53 4.22
C GLN A 137 0.42 9.13 4.87
N LEU A 138 -0.15 8.14 4.18
CA LEU A 138 -0.20 6.77 4.67
C LEU A 138 1.21 6.15 4.75
N GLU A 139 2.05 6.40 3.75
CA GLU A 139 3.45 5.96 3.74
C GLU A 139 4.25 6.58 4.89
N ASP A 140 4.10 7.88 5.13
CA ASP A 140 4.77 8.58 6.23
C ASP A 140 4.33 8.02 7.61
N ARG A 141 3.03 7.74 7.77
CA ARG A 141 2.50 7.11 8.99
C ARG A 141 3.05 5.71 9.21
N LEU A 142 3.09 4.88 8.16
CA LEU A 142 3.68 3.55 8.24
C LEU A 142 5.16 3.63 8.59
N GLN A 143 5.89 4.57 8.00
CA GLN A 143 7.30 4.78 8.28
C GLN A 143 7.54 5.20 9.74
N SER A 144 6.68 6.04 10.32
CA SER A 144 6.70 6.38 11.74
C SER A 144 6.54 5.13 12.62
N VAL A 145 5.51 4.32 12.37
CA VAL A 145 5.27 3.08 13.15
C VAL A 145 6.43 2.10 13.04
N ILE A 146 7.04 1.98 11.85
CA ILE A 146 8.24 1.15 11.66
C ILE A 146 9.40 1.68 12.50
N ASN A 147 9.61 2.98 12.54
CA ASN A 147 10.68 3.60 13.34
C ASN A 147 10.44 3.42 14.84
N ASP A 148 9.22 3.64 15.31
CA ASP A 148 8.83 3.44 16.72
C ASP A 148 9.03 1.97 17.13
N SER A 149 8.63 1.04 16.26
CA SER A 149 8.83 -0.40 16.45
C SER A 149 10.31 -0.79 16.50
N LYS A 150 11.16 -0.16 15.68
CA LYS A 150 12.63 -0.36 15.74
C LYS A 150 13.19 0.15 17.06
N SER A 151 12.83 1.35 17.48
CA SER A 151 13.27 1.94 18.75
C SER A 151 12.83 1.08 19.95
N ALA A 152 11.58 0.63 19.97
CA ALA A 152 11.07 -0.26 21.02
C ALA A 152 11.85 -1.59 21.07
N ARG A 153 12.21 -2.18 19.92
CA ARG A 153 13.04 -3.39 19.88
C ARG A 153 14.44 -3.15 20.45
N VAL A 154 15.03 -1.98 20.24
CA VAL A 154 16.35 -1.65 20.83
C VAL A 154 16.24 -1.55 22.34
N LEU A 155 15.22 -0.87 22.87
CA LEU A 155 14.98 -0.77 24.31
C LEU A 155 14.76 -2.14 24.94
N VAL A 156 13.90 -2.98 24.36
CA VAL A 156 13.66 -4.35 24.86
C VAL A 156 14.96 -5.16 24.90
N ARG A 157 15.80 -5.09 23.86
CA ARG A 157 17.10 -5.79 23.86
C ARG A 157 18.06 -5.26 24.92
N GLN A 158 18.06 -3.96 25.18
CA GLN A 158 18.87 -3.37 26.25
C GLN A 158 18.43 -3.88 27.62
N GLU A 159 17.12 -3.88 27.88
CA GLU A 159 16.53 -4.43 29.10
C GLU A 159 16.82 -5.94 29.25
N GLU A 160 16.69 -6.73 28.17
CA GLU A 160 17.02 -8.15 28.16
C GLU A 160 18.48 -8.41 28.58
N VAL A 161 19.41 -7.61 28.06
CA VAL A 161 20.83 -7.70 28.43
C VAL A 161 21.06 -7.31 29.88
N GLN A 162 20.44 -6.22 30.36
CA GLN A 162 20.57 -5.79 31.75
C GLN A 162 20.01 -6.84 32.73
N VAL A 163 18.82 -7.39 32.43
CA VAL A 163 18.21 -8.48 33.19
C VAL A 163 19.11 -9.71 33.20
N ALA A 164 19.72 -10.06 32.06
CA ALA A 164 20.61 -11.22 31.97
C ALA A 164 21.86 -11.05 32.84
N VAL A 165 22.50 -9.87 32.81
CA VAL A 165 23.67 -9.56 33.67
C VAL A 165 23.29 -9.61 35.14
N LYS A 166 22.20 -8.92 35.55
CA LYS A 166 21.75 -8.94 36.94
C LYS A 166 21.34 -10.32 37.42
N LYS A 167 20.74 -11.13 36.56
CA LYS A 167 20.42 -12.52 36.88
C LYS A 167 21.68 -13.34 37.17
N GLU A 168 22.74 -13.14 36.40
CA GLU A 168 24.01 -13.83 36.62
C GLU A 168 24.67 -13.40 37.93
N GLU A 169 24.68 -12.09 38.24
CA GLU A 169 25.18 -11.55 39.52
C GLU A 169 24.43 -12.15 40.72
N VAL A 170 23.09 -12.17 40.67
CA VAL A 170 22.26 -12.76 41.74
C VAL A 170 22.54 -14.26 41.89
N GLN A 171 22.72 -14.99 40.78
CA GLN A 171 23.04 -16.43 40.83
C GLN A 171 24.42 -16.70 41.43
N GLN A 172 25.42 -15.87 41.12
CA GLN A 172 26.76 -15.98 41.69
C GLN A 172 26.73 -15.69 43.19
N GLU A 173 25.99 -14.66 43.61
CA GLU A 173 25.88 -14.30 45.02
C GLU A 173 25.09 -15.36 45.81
N GLU A 174 24.04 -15.92 45.23
CA GLU A 174 23.31 -17.06 45.80
C GLU A 174 24.25 -18.25 46.03
N GLN A 175 25.11 -18.59 45.06
CA GLN A 175 26.10 -19.66 45.22
C GLN A 175 27.10 -19.35 46.34
N ARG A 176 27.54 -18.09 46.46
CA ARG A 176 28.46 -17.66 47.51
C ARG A 176 27.83 -17.80 48.90
N LEU A 177 26.59 -17.36 49.06
CA LEU A 177 25.83 -17.51 50.30
C LEU A 177 25.62 -18.99 50.69
N HIS A 178 25.32 -19.86 49.72
CA HIS A 178 25.27 -21.31 49.97
C HIS A 178 26.61 -21.87 50.46
N GLY A 179 27.72 -21.42 49.86
CA GLY A 179 29.06 -21.81 50.30
C GLY A 179 29.35 -21.39 51.74
N VAL A 180 29.03 -20.15 52.11
CA VAL A 180 29.21 -19.64 53.48
C VAL A 180 28.30 -20.39 54.47
N LEU A 181 27.05 -20.68 54.09
CA LEU A 181 26.12 -21.47 54.90
C LEU A 181 26.66 -22.88 55.18
N ASP A 182 27.28 -23.52 54.19
CA ASP A 182 27.90 -24.83 54.37
C ASP A 182 29.13 -24.80 55.26
N VAL A 183 29.94 -23.72 55.20
CA VAL A 183 31.04 -23.50 56.14
C VAL A 183 30.50 -23.36 57.56
N LEU A 184 29.51 -22.48 57.79
CA LEU A 184 28.88 -22.28 59.10
C LEU A 184 28.37 -23.59 59.72
N ARG A 185 27.78 -24.47 58.89
CA ARG A 185 27.29 -25.78 59.35
C ARG A 185 28.39 -26.75 59.78
N ARG A 186 29.63 -26.53 59.36
CA ARG A 186 30.78 -27.41 59.60
C ARG A 186 31.78 -26.87 60.63
N VAL A 187 31.63 -25.62 61.05
CA VAL A 187 32.49 -24.99 62.06
C VAL A 187 32.53 -25.86 63.32
N ALA A 188 33.73 -26.21 63.76
CA ALA A 188 33.94 -27.03 64.96
C ALA A 188 34.74 -26.29 66.04
N THR A 189 35.47 -25.24 65.67
CA THR A 189 36.35 -24.47 66.58
C THR A 189 35.95 -23.00 66.67
N GLU A 190 36.36 -22.34 67.76
CA GLU A 190 36.10 -20.92 68.00
C GLU A 190 36.83 -20.00 67.00
N GLU A 191 38.04 -20.40 66.58
CA GLU A 191 38.83 -19.70 65.55
C GLU A 191 38.14 -19.77 64.17
N GLU A 192 37.62 -20.95 63.79
CA GLU A 192 36.82 -21.11 62.56
C GLU A 192 35.50 -20.32 62.63
N ALA A 193 34.86 -20.25 63.80
CA ALA A 193 33.64 -19.48 64.01
C ALA A 193 33.87 -17.98 63.78
N GLY A 194 34.98 -17.44 64.28
CA GLY A 194 35.34 -16.04 64.08
C GLY A 194 35.50 -15.67 62.60
N VAL A 195 36.20 -16.51 61.83
CA VAL A 195 36.39 -16.31 60.38
C VAL A 195 35.06 -16.43 59.63
N ALA A 196 34.25 -17.45 59.95
CA ALA A 196 32.97 -17.67 59.29
C ALA A 196 31.98 -16.51 59.52
N VAL A 197 31.96 -15.93 60.73
CA VAL A 197 31.10 -14.76 61.03
C VAL A 197 31.48 -13.55 60.18
N VAL A 198 32.78 -13.29 60.00
CA VAL A 198 33.26 -12.18 59.15
C VAL A 198 32.83 -12.39 57.70
N ASP A 199 32.95 -13.61 57.19
CA ASP A 199 32.54 -13.95 55.81
C ASP A 199 31.02 -13.82 55.62
N VAL A 200 30.20 -14.19 56.62
CA VAL A 200 28.73 -14.02 56.60
C VAL A 200 28.37 -12.54 56.52
N VAL A 201 28.96 -11.70 57.36
CA VAL A 201 28.66 -10.26 57.39
C VAL A 201 28.98 -9.63 56.03
N ARG A 202 30.13 -9.97 55.44
CA ARG A 202 30.48 -9.48 54.09
C ARG A 202 29.48 -9.99 53.05
N CYS A 203 29.16 -11.29 53.05
CA CYS A 203 28.30 -11.84 52.00
C CYS A 203 26.86 -11.35 52.08
N THR A 204 26.33 -11.19 53.30
CA THR A 204 25.00 -10.62 53.50
C THR A 204 24.93 -9.15 53.08
N HIS A 205 25.97 -8.36 53.36
CA HIS A 205 26.04 -6.98 52.90
C HIS A 205 26.04 -6.85 51.37
N ASP A 206 26.93 -7.59 50.68
CA ASP A 206 27.00 -7.56 49.21
C ASP A 206 25.69 -8.07 48.58
N ALA A 207 25.03 -9.06 49.21
CA ALA A 207 23.72 -9.54 48.75
C ALA A 207 22.62 -8.50 48.90
N GLU A 208 22.60 -7.75 50.02
CA GLU A 208 21.66 -6.63 50.21
C GLU A 208 21.88 -5.53 49.16
N GLU A 209 23.13 -5.22 48.83
CA GLU A 209 23.47 -4.24 47.79
C GLU A 209 22.93 -4.68 46.41
N ILE A 210 23.20 -5.92 45.99
CA ILE A 210 22.70 -6.48 44.72
C ILE A 210 21.17 -6.47 44.67
N LEU A 211 20.50 -6.82 45.77
CA LEU A 211 19.03 -6.85 45.84
C LEU A 211 18.42 -5.45 45.72
N GLU A 212 19.04 -4.43 46.34
CA GLU A 212 18.57 -3.05 46.21
C GLU A 212 18.79 -2.52 44.79
N GLU A 213 19.93 -2.82 44.17
CA GLU A 213 20.15 -2.50 42.75
C GLU A 213 19.11 -3.14 41.83
N CYS A 214 18.78 -4.42 42.07
CA CYS A 214 17.74 -5.12 41.32
C CYS A 214 16.37 -4.47 41.51
N ARG A 215 16.05 -3.99 42.72
CA ARG A 215 14.78 -3.32 43.01
C ARG A 215 14.65 -1.98 42.28
N VAL A 216 15.75 -1.23 42.15
CA VAL A 216 15.77 0.03 41.40
C VAL A 216 15.69 -0.20 39.89
N MET A 217 16.42 -1.20 39.39
CA MET A 217 16.50 -1.52 37.96
C MET A 217 15.23 -2.18 37.43
N LEU A 218 14.59 -3.04 38.22
CA LEU A 218 13.44 -3.86 37.81
C LEU A 218 12.20 -3.43 38.59
N PRO A 219 11.48 -2.37 38.16
CA PRO A 219 10.20 -2.04 38.75
C PRO A 219 9.23 -3.22 38.56
N ASP A 220 8.34 -3.41 39.53
CA ASP A 220 7.38 -4.52 39.56
C ASP A 220 6.71 -4.71 38.19
N VAL A 221 6.87 -5.90 37.61
CA VAL A 221 6.37 -6.25 36.26
C VAL A 221 4.86 -6.00 36.13
N HIS A 222 4.11 -6.09 37.24
CA HIS A 222 2.69 -5.73 37.27
C HIS A 222 2.42 -4.22 37.09
N THR A 223 3.33 -3.36 37.54
CA THR A 223 3.25 -1.91 37.31
C THR A 223 3.55 -1.54 35.84
N VAL A 224 4.50 -2.22 35.21
CA VAL A 224 4.88 -2.00 33.79
C VAL A 224 3.75 -2.41 32.83
N THR A 225 3.06 -3.51 33.13
CA THR A 225 1.93 -4.01 32.31
C THR A 225 0.67 -3.14 32.42
N ALA A 226 0.43 -2.49 33.57
CA ALA A 226 -0.67 -1.55 33.74
C ALA A 226 -0.46 -0.25 32.94
N ALA A 227 0.76 0.30 32.94
CA ALA A 227 1.09 1.52 32.19
C ALA A 227 0.92 1.36 30.67
N ARG A 228 1.26 0.19 30.13
CA ARG A 228 1.15 -0.09 28.68
C ARG A 228 -0.29 -0.21 28.16
N ARG A 229 -1.28 -0.51 29.02
CA ARG A 229 -2.70 -0.50 28.62
C ARG A 229 -3.25 0.90 28.39
N VAL A 230 -2.65 1.92 29.01
CA VAL A 230 -3.11 3.31 28.92
C VAL A 230 -2.66 3.98 27.61
N SER A 231 -1.63 3.46 26.95
CA SER A 231 -1.13 4.00 25.67
C SER A 231 -1.90 3.52 24.43
N GLY A 232 -2.86 2.60 24.59
CA GLY A 232 -3.63 2.01 23.48
C GLY A 232 -4.97 2.70 23.17
N SER A 233 -5.34 3.78 23.86
CA SER A 233 -6.66 4.43 23.74
C SER A 233 -6.67 5.75 22.96
N LEU A 234 -5.67 6.02 22.13
CA LEU A 234 -5.68 7.18 21.20
C LEU A 234 -5.97 6.69 19.79
N GLY A 235 -7.26 6.53 19.49
CA GLY A 235 -7.74 6.11 18.17
C GLY A 235 -9.24 5.85 18.16
N ALA A 236 -10.04 6.84 18.54
CA ALA A 236 -11.46 6.95 18.22
C ALA A 236 -11.69 8.31 17.57
#